data_AF-A0A4Q4CD15-F1
#
_entry.id   AF-A0A4Q4CD15-F1
#
_cell.length_a   1.000
_cell.length_b   1.000
_cell.length_c   1.000
_cell.angle_alpha   90.00
_cell.angle_beta   90.00
_cell.angle_gamma   90.00
#
_symmetry.space_group_name_H-M   'P 1'
#
loop_
_entity.id
_entity.type
_entity.pdbx_description
1 polymer ?
#
loop_
_entity_poly.entity_id
_entity_poly.type
_entity_poly.pdbx_seq_one_letter_code
_entity_poly.pdbx_strand_id
1 'polypeptide(L)'
;MDRSGIFAGDDPFAIARAWLTEAEASEPNDPNAIALATVDATGLPNVRMVLLKDIEADAFVFYTNYGSTKGQEIAASGKAAFVLHWKS
;
A
#
# COMPACT_ATOMS: atom_id res chain seq x y z
N MET A 1 -23.29 1.03 -8.56
CA MET A 1 -23.24 0.65 -7.13
C MET A 1 -23.14 1.94 -6.36
N ASP A 2 -24.06 2.19 -5.43
CA ASP A 2 -24.05 3.42 -4.64
C ASP A 2 -22.91 3.37 -3.63
N ARG A 3 -21.93 4.26 -3.77
CA ARG A 3 -20.78 4.39 -2.86
C ARG A 3 -21.12 5.50 -1.87
N SER A 4 -21.48 5.13 -0.64
CA SER A 4 -21.84 6.06 0.43
C SER A 4 -20.83 6.05 1.59
N GLY A 5 -20.85 7.08 2.44
CA GLY A 5 -20.01 7.15 3.64
C GLY A 5 -18.52 7.22 3.30
N ILE A 6 -17.69 6.45 4.02
CA ILE A 6 -16.23 6.42 3.79
C ILE A 6 -15.86 5.92 2.38
N PHE A 7 -16.77 5.26 1.66
CA PHE A 7 -16.53 4.77 0.30
C PHE A 7 -16.89 5.80 -0.78
N ALA A 8 -17.50 6.93 -0.41
CA ALA A 8 -17.97 7.93 -1.36
C ALA A 8 -16.82 8.68 -2.05
N GLY A 9 -17.06 9.06 -3.32
CA GLY A 9 -16.10 9.78 -4.16
C GLY A 9 -15.54 8.93 -5.31
N ASP A 10 -14.83 9.62 -6.21
CA ASP A 10 -14.27 9.03 -7.43
C ASP A 10 -12.73 9.00 -7.46
N ASP A 11 -12.07 9.73 -6.55
CA ASP A 11 -10.62 9.74 -6.42
C ASP A 11 -10.17 8.64 -5.43
N PRO A 12 -9.57 7.53 -5.92
CA PRO A 12 -9.13 6.44 -5.05
C PRO A 12 -8.02 6.86 -4.09
N PHE A 13 -7.18 7.84 -4.43
CA PHE A 13 -6.13 8.32 -3.54
C PHE A 13 -6.70 9.17 -2.40
N ALA A 14 -7.68 10.03 -2.68
CA ALA A 14 -8.40 10.77 -1.64
C ALA A 14 -9.17 9.84 -0.70
N ILE A 15 -9.83 8.81 -1.25
CA ILE A 15 -10.54 7.80 -0.46
C ILE A 15 -9.55 7.03 0.43
N ALA A 16 -8.42 6.56 -0.11
CA ALA A 16 -7.41 5.84 0.66
C ALA A 16 -6.76 6.70 1.77
N ARG A 17 -6.53 7.99 1.52
CA ARG A 17 -6.08 8.95 2.55
C ARG A 17 -7.10 9.05 3.68
N ALA A 18 -8.38 9.26 3.34
CA ALA A 18 -9.43 9.37 4.33
C ALA A 18 -9.54 8.10 5.19
N TRP A 19 -9.41 6.92 4.57
CA TRP A 19 -9.39 5.65 5.29
C TRP A 19 -8.19 5.51 6.22
N LEU A 20 -6.99 5.90 5.77
CA LEU A 20 -5.80 5.85 6.61
C LEU A 20 -5.94 6.79 7.83
N THR A 21 -6.46 8.01 7.62
CA THR A 21 -6.74 8.95 8.72
C THR A 21 -7.76 8.40 9.73
N GLU A 22 -8.79 7.68 9.28
CA GLU A 22 -9.72 7.01 10.19
C GLU A 22 -9.03 5.89 10.98
N ALA A 23 -8.21 5.08 10.31
CA ALA A 23 -7.49 3.97 10.94
C ALA A 23 -6.45 4.42 11.96
N GLU A 24 -5.84 5.61 11.78
CA GLU A 24 -4.92 6.22 12.76
C GLU A 24 -5.54 6.43 14.14
N ALA A 25 -6.87 6.55 14.21
CA ALA A 25 -7.58 6.74 15.48
C ALA A 25 -7.87 5.43 16.23
N SER A 26 -7.93 4.28 15.53
CA SER A 26 -8.47 3.04 16.08
C SER A 26 -7.61 1.79 15.93
N GLU A 27 -6.69 1.72 14.96
CA GLU A 27 -5.86 0.54 14.75
C GLU A 27 -4.72 0.50 15.80
N PRO A 28 -4.67 -0.52 16.67
CA PRO A 28 -3.65 -0.64 17.71
C PRO A 28 -2.27 -1.00 17.18
N ASN A 29 -2.18 -1.53 15.95
CA ASN A 29 -0.91 -1.73 15.25
C ASN A 29 -0.53 -0.47 14.45
N ASP A 30 0.56 -0.52 13.68
CA ASP A 30 0.93 0.54 12.74
C ASP A 30 -0.11 0.61 11.59
N PRO A 31 -0.99 1.65 11.52
CA PRO A 31 -2.05 1.73 10.51
C PRO A 31 -1.49 1.90 9.09
N ASN A 32 -0.27 2.38 8.96
CA ASN A 32 0.43 2.54 7.69
C ASN A 32 1.31 1.33 7.32
N ALA A 33 1.28 0.24 8.07
CA ALA A 33 1.98 -0.98 7.69
C ALA A 33 1.22 -1.70 6.56
N ILE A 34 1.92 -1.99 5.47
CA ILE A 34 1.36 -2.68 4.30
C ILE A 34 2.08 -3.98 4.01
N ALA A 35 1.33 -5.01 3.62
CA ALA A 35 1.90 -6.23 3.06
C ALA A 35 2.18 -6.00 1.57
N LEU A 36 3.44 -5.75 1.21
CA LEU A 36 3.88 -5.47 -0.16
C LEU A 36 4.30 -6.77 -0.87
N ALA A 37 3.66 -7.05 -2.00
CA ALA A 37 4.01 -8.10 -2.94
C ALA A 37 4.82 -7.53 -4.12
N THR A 38 5.87 -8.26 -4.50
CA THR A 38 6.67 -8.06 -5.73
C THR A 38 6.87 -9.42 -6.38
N VAL A 39 7.38 -9.46 -7.62
CA VAL A 39 7.57 -10.72 -8.35
C VAL A 39 8.98 -10.81 -8.91
N ASP A 40 9.53 -12.02 -8.92
CA ASP A 40 10.78 -12.30 -9.62
C ASP A 40 10.59 -12.32 -11.15
N ALA A 41 11.67 -12.60 -11.88
CA ALA A 41 11.67 -12.65 -13.35
C ALA A 41 10.74 -13.74 -13.95
N THR A 42 10.35 -14.74 -13.15
CA THR A 42 9.42 -15.80 -13.56
C THR A 42 7.97 -15.53 -13.15
N GLY A 43 7.73 -14.48 -12.36
CA GLY A 43 6.42 -14.13 -11.84
C GLY A 43 6.10 -14.74 -10.47
N LEU A 44 7.07 -15.37 -9.80
CA LEU A 44 6.85 -15.93 -8.46
C LEU A 44 6.73 -14.79 -7.42
N PRO A 45 5.64 -14.71 -6.64
CA PRO A 45 5.46 -13.63 -5.67
C PRO A 45 6.35 -13.76 -4.43
N ASN A 46 6.93 -12.64 -4.00
CA ASN A 46 7.53 -12.45 -2.69
C ASN A 46 6.76 -11.38 -1.91
N VAL A 47 6.45 -11.62 -0.63
CA VAL A 47 5.64 -10.72 0.22
C VAL A 47 6.36 -10.38 1.52
N ARG A 48 6.25 -9.14 1.98
CA ARG A 48 6.82 -8.64 3.25
C ARG A 48 6.10 -7.39 3.74
N MET A 49 6.25 -7.06 5.02
CA MET A 49 5.79 -5.78 5.56
C MET A 49 6.73 -4.64 5.17
N VAL A 50 6.16 -3.49 4.81
CA VAL A 50 6.83 -2.19 4.70
C VAL A 50 5.91 -1.10 5.27
N LEU A 51 6.44 0.09 5.50
CA LEU A 51 5.63 1.24 5.94
C LEU A 51 5.28 2.11 4.73
N LEU A 52 3.99 2.35 4.53
CA LEU A 52 3.48 3.40 3.67
C LEU A 52 3.82 4.75 4.31
N LYS A 53 4.55 5.58 3.58
CA LYS A 53 5.05 6.87 4.05
C LYS A 53 4.14 8.01 3.63
N ASP A 54 3.54 7.91 2.45
CA ASP A 54 2.62 8.91 1.93
C ASP A 54 1.63 8.30 0.92
N ILE A 55 0.51 9.00 0.74
CA ILE A 55 -0.44 8.80 -0.35
C ILE A 55 -0.56 10.15 -1.07
N GLU A 56 0.19 10.31 -2.14
CA GLU A 56 0.20 11.51 -2.97
C GLU A 56 -1.04 11.60 -3.86
N ALA A 57 -1.13 12.64 -4.70
CA ALA A 57 -2.28 12.85 -5.58
C ALA A 57 -2.52 11.67 -6.55
N ASP A 58 -1.45 10.97 -6.94
CA ASP A 58 -1.47 9.89 -7.93
C ASP A 58 -0.52 8.73 -7.58
N ALA A 59 -0.03 8.64 -6.34
CA ALA A 59 0.93 7.61 -5.93
C ALA A 59 0.78 7.15 -4.47
N PHE A 60 1.24 5.92 -4.21
CA PHE A 60 1.49 5.38 -2.87
C PHE A 60 3.00 5.28 -2.66
N VAL A 61 3.51 5.89 -1.60
CA VAL A 61 4.96 6.07 -1.39
C VAL A 61 5.46 5.21 -0.24
N PHE A 62 6.51 4.43 -0.47
CA PHE A 62 7.27 3.75 0.57
C PHE A 62 8.77 3.84 0.28
N TYR A 63 9.60 3.68 1.31
CA TYR A 63 11.06 3.70 1.17
C TYR A 63 11.66 2.32 1.38
N THR A 64 12.72 2.02 0.63
CA THR A 64 13.47 0.77 0.77
C THR A 64 14.90 0.91 0.27
N ASN A 65 15.70 -0.14 0.43
CA ASN A 65 17.05 -0.21 -0.14
C ASN A 65 16.98 -0.75 -1.58
N TYR A 66 17.55 0.00 -2.54
CA TYR A 66 17.63 -0.39 -3.95
C TYR A 66 18.35 -1.73 -4.19
N GLY A 67 19.30 -2.11 -3.33
CA GLY A 67 19.99 -3.41 -3.39
C GLY A 67 19.21 -4.57 -2.77
N SER A 68 18.03 -4.34 -2.19
CA SER A 68 17.22 -5.41 -1.62
C SER A 68 16.48 -6.20 -2.71
N THR A 69 16.09 -7.46 -2.41
CA THR A 69 15.33 -8.31 -3.33
C THR A 69 14.11 -7.61 -3.93
N LYS A 70 13.27 -6.97 -3.10
CA LYS A 70 12.08 -6.24 -3.59
C LYS A 70 12.45 -5.06 -4.50
N GLY A 71 13.57 -4.38 -4.23
CA GLY A 71 14.04 -3.26 -5.04
C GLY A 71 14.47 -3.72 -6.42
N GLN A 72 15.23 -4.82 -6.48
CA GLN A 72 15.63 -5.45 -7.73
C GLN A 72 14.42 -6.00 -8.51
N GLU A 73 13.47 -6.65 -7.83
CA GLU A 73 12.24 -7.18 -8.43
C GLU A 73 11.35 -6.07 -9.01
N ILE A 74 11.18 -4.95 -8.30
CA ILE A 74 10.41 -3.80 -8.80
C ILE A 74 11.10 -3.18 -10.01
N ALA A 75 12.42 -2.98 -9.94
CA ALA A 75 13.18 -2.40 -11.04
C ALA A 75 13.13 -3.28 -12.30
N ALA A 76 13.13 -4.60 -12.15
CA ALA A 76 13.08 -5.53 -13.27
C ALA A 76 11.66 -5.73 -13.84
N SER A 77 10.64 -5.84 -12.98
CA SER A 77 9.28 -6.21 -13.39
C SER A 77 8.33 -5.03 -13.60
N GLY A 78 8.60 -3.87 -12.97
CA GLY A 78 7.68 -2.74 -12.90
C GLY A 78 6.38 -3.04 -12.16
N LYS A 79 6.30 -4.14 -11.39
CA LYS A 79 5.09 -4.61 -10.74
C LYS A 79 5.22 -4.60 -9.22
N ALA A 80 4.17 -4.12 -8.57
CA ALA A 80 3.97 -4.23 -7.14
C ALA A 80 2.46 -4.28 -6.85
N ALA A 81 2.10 -4.91 -5.73
CA ALA A 81 0.76 -4.86 -5.17
C ALA A 81 0.87 -4.81 -3.64
N PHE A 82 -0.09 -4.24 -2.95
CA PHE A 82 -0.09 -4.29 -1.49
C PHE A 82 -1.49 -4.39 -0.90
N VAL A 83 -1.56 -4.77 0.37
CA VAL A 83 -2.77 -4.75 1.18
C VAL A 83 -2.55 -3.85 2.40
N LEU A 84 -3.47 -2.92 2.62
CA LEU A 84 -3.74 -2.30 3.92
C LEU A 84 -4.75 -3.17 4.65
N HIS A 85 -4.42 -3.61 5.85
CA HIS A 85 -5.30 -4.46 6.66
C HIS A 85 -5.38 -3.90 8.07
N TRP A 86 -6.53 -3.33 8.39
CA TRP A 86 -6.89 -2.90 9.74
C TRP A 86 -7.89 -3.91 10.29
N LYS A 87 -7.55 -4.49 11.44
CA LYS A 87 -8.37 -5.55 12.05
C LYS A 87 -9.50 -4.96 12.90
N SER A 88 -9.32 -3.71 13.33
CA SER A 88 -10.08 -3.04 14.39
C SER A 88 -11.28 -2.27 13.86
#